data_AF-A0AAD8B5Z7-F1
#
_entry.id   AF-A0AAD8B5Z7-F1
#
_cell.length_a   1.000
_cell.length_b   1.000
_cell.length_c   1.000
_cell.angle_alpha   90.00
_cell.angle_beta   90.00
_cell.angle_gamma   90.00
#
_symmetry.space_group_name_H-M   'P 1'
#
loop_
_entity.id
_entity.type
_entity.pdbx_description
1 polymer ?
#
loop_
_entity_poly.entity_id
_entity_poly.type
_entity_poly.pdbx_seq_one_letter_code
_entity_poly.pdbx_strand_id
1 'polypeptide(L)'
;MTIFNFSTFVDSENLCTENFTSVDIVTCFESNIKNIVYINELTSCSYVRLNTTQYQVVVDHKVVPPNVAITIDFKVTKIKITENRDLIMVDVDKNENLDVCVALLDRKLKQEQDTGRRADHCKDTLCMVENILTLLCFLISMVCLLLTLLTYCMFPVLRTKAGVNNMFLSLSLLLAQVSLMISAYTSALSIPCKLIGIMTHFLWLWNFSWNFICSFNMVRVFTASRGINNQRNMTHGTWKWLSCSFILPVLVVSAVIIFNHFTSQGREFGYGNEQCYLDSPLLIGLTVATPLFVITLINVSFFLVAVYKIYSVRRLQSDFLPSTAQDFSMTIYIKLSTVTGMFWIVAVLAEFSDNKIFGFIALVLNGFQGLSIFLAFVCNKRVVTLYSSLWRRLQA
;
A
#
# COMPACT_ATOMS: atom_id res chain seq x y z
N MET A 1 6.55 1.04 1.99
CA MET A 1 5.14 1.45 1.85
C MET A 1 4.42 0.81 0.66
N THR A 2 5.10 0.04 -0.17
CA THR A 2 4.67 -0.28 -1.54
C THR A 2 3.48 -1.23 -1.65
N ILE A 3 3.18 -2.02 -0.61
CA ILE A 3 2.13 -3.06 -0.66
C ILE A 3 0.72 -2.48 -0.50
N PHE A 4 0.60 -1.37 0.23
CA PHE A 4 -0.68 -0.71 0.53
C PHE A 4 -0.81 0.67 -0.09
N ASN A 5 0.25 1.18 -0.72
CA ASN A 5 0.23 2.46 -1.43
C ASN A 5 -0.22 2.22 -2.87
N PHE A 6 -1.53 2.19 -3.07
CA PHE A 6 -2.10 2.24 -4.41
C PHE A 6 -1.98 3.69 -4.88
N SER A 7 -0.92 3.99 -5.62
CA SER A 7 -0.79 5.26 -6.33
C SER A 7 -1.89 5.35 -7.39
N THR A 8 -3.05 5.87 -7.01
CA THR A 8 -4.15 6.16 -7.93
C THR A 8 -3.90 7.50 -8.59
N PHE A 9 -3.89 7.49 -9.93
CA PHE A 9 -4.06 8.65 -10.78
C PHE A 9 -5.32 9.41 -10.33
N VAL A 10 -5.16 10.66 -9.89
CA VAL A 10 -6.26 11.64 -9.87
C VAL A 10 -6.02 12.53 -11.08
N ASP A 11 -6.82 12.31 -12.13
CA ASP A 11 -7.03 13.31 -13.17
C ASP A 11 -7.72 14.50 -12.53
N SER A 12 -7.03 15.63 -12.43
CA SER A 12 -7.64 16.92 -12.14
C SER A 12 -8.23 17.47 -13.44
N GLU A 13 -9.53 17.28 -13.66
CA GLU A 13 -10.27 17.98 -14.69
C GLU A 13 -10.28 19.50 -14.43
N ASN A 14 -10.09 20.24 -15.51
CA ASN A 14 -10.07 21.69 -15.60
C ASN A 14 -11.41 22.33 -15.20
N LEU A 15 -11.35 23.41 -14.41
CA LEU A 15 -12.37 24.45 -14.44
C LEU A 15 -11.78 25.80 -14.04
N CYS A 16 -11.67 26.72 -14.99
CA CYS A 16 -11.82 28.16 -14.77
C CYS A 16 -12.14 28.85 -16.12
N THR A 17 -13.43 29.08 -16.34
CA THR A 17 -13.98 30.07 -17.28
C THR A 17 -13.97 31.44 -16.60
N GLU A 18 -13.43 32.48 -17.25
CA GLU A 18 -14.17 33.69 -17.66
C GLU A 18 -13.23 34.80 -18.22
N ASN A 19 -13.80 35.53 -19.18
CA ASN A 19 -13.24 36.56 -20.04
C ASN A 19 -12.74 37.81 -19.28
N PHE A 20 -11.79 38.57 -19.85
CA PHE A 20 -12.00 39.99 -20.21
C PHE A 20 -10.85 40.53 -21.06
N THR A 21 -11.18 41.56 -21.83
CA THR A 21 -10.59 42.06 -23.09
C THR A 21 -9.35 42.94 -22.94
N SER A 22 -8.63 43.01 -24.06
CA SER A 22 -7.39 43.74 -24.37
C SER A 22 -7.46 45.27 -24.35
N VAL A 23 -6.26 45.88 -24.27
CA VAL A 23 -5.79 47.17 -24.81
C VAL A 23 -5.49 48.29 -23.77
N ASP A 24 -4.31 48.89 -23.93
CA ASP A 24 -3.75 50.13 -23.32
C ASP A 24 -3.01 50.10 -21.96
N ILE A 25 -1.86 49.41 -21.85
CA ILE A 25 -0.85 49.73 -20.79
C ILE A 25 0.60 49.49 -21.25
N VAL A 26 0.98 49.85 -22.48
CA VAL A 26 2.37 49.63 -22.96
C VAL A 26 3.31 50.83 -22.73
N THR A 27 2.80 52.00 -22.36
CA THR A 27 3.63 53.23 -22.31
C THR A 27 3.85 53.83 -20.92
N CYS A 28 3.37 53.20 -19.84
CA CYS A 28 3.46 53.78 -18.49
C CYS A 28 4.46 53.08 -17.54
N PHE A 29 5.10 51.97 -17.94
CA PHE A 29 5.72 51.06 -16.96
C PHE A 29 7.26 50.99 -16.94
N GLU A 30 7.98 51.57 -17.91
CA GLU A 30 9.45 51.59 -17.90
C GLU A 30 10.06 52.38 -16.73
N SER A 31 9.29 53.23 -16.04
CA SER A 31 9.81 54.08 -14.98
C SER A 31 9.84 53.43 -13.57
N ASN A 32 9.10 52.33 -13.34
CA ASN A 32 8.87 51.82 -11.97
C ASN A 32 9.74 50.63 -11.53
N ILE A 33 10.48 49.97 -12.43
CA ILE A 33 11.37 48.86 -12.04
C ILE A 33 12.54 49.37 -11.17
N LYS A 34 12.98 50.62 -11.36
CA LYS A 34 14.08 51.22 -10.59
C LYS A 34 13.78 51.46 -9.10
N ASN A 35 12.51 51.44 -8.69
CA ASN A 35 12.11 51.85 -7.34
C ASN A 35 11.62 50.72 -6.41
N ILE A 36 11.62 49.46 -6.87
CA ILE A 36 11.12 48.32 -6.05
C ILE A 36 12.26 47.43 -5.53
N VAL A 37 13.45 47.46 -6.14
CA VAL A 37 14.59 46.64 -5.71
C VAL A 37 15.61 47.51 -4.99
N TYR A 38 15.58 47.50 -3.65
CA TYR A 38 16.68 48.02 -2.84
C TYR A 38 17.85 47.03 -2.91
N ILE A 39 18.79 47.32 -3.80
CA ILE A 39 20.06 46.60 -3.94
C ILE A 39 21.00 47.13 -2.86
N ASN A 40 21.37 46.26 -1.91
CA ASN A 40 22.63 46.45 -1.19
C ASN A 40 23.21 45.10 -0.72
N GLU A 41 24.46 44.90 -1.15
CA GLU A 41 25.44 43.86 -0.79
C GLU A 41 25.45 42.53 -1.57
N LEU A 42 25.90 42.62 -2.82
CA LEU A 42 26.52 41.54 -3.61
C LEU A 42 27.98 41.22 -3.18
N THR A 43 28.35 41.42 -1.91
CA THR A 43 29.76 41.38 -1.46
C THR A 43 30.35 39.97 -1.24
N SER A 44 29.59 38.89 -1.47
CA SER A 44 30.02 37.53 -1.10
C SER A 44 29.92 36.46 -2.19
N CYS A 45 29.65 36.79 -3.46
CA CYS A 45 29.32 35.79 -4.48
C CYS A 45 29.98 36.06 -5.84
N SER A 46 30.55 35.03 -6.47
CA SER A 46 30.91 35.07 -7.89
C SER A 46 29.63 35.07 -8.73
N TYR A 47 29.54 35.98 -9.71
CA TYR A 47 28.34 36.19 -10.51
C TYR A 47 28.59 36.02 -12.01
N VAL A 48 27.53 35.68 -12.75
CA VAL A 48 27.48 35.62 -14.22
C VAL A 48 26.70 36.82 -14.71
N ARG A 49 27.26 37.54 -15.68
CA ARG A 49 26.63 38.68 -16.33
C ARG A 49 25.88 38.25 -17.58
N LEU A 50 24.59 38.59 -17.65
CA LEU A 50 23.70 38.28 -18.75
C LEU A 50 23.26 39.58 -19.45
N ASN A 51 23.30 39.56 -20.78
CA ASN A 51 22.86 40.69 -21.60
C ASN A 51 21.32 40.74 -21.69
N THR A 52 20.76 41.89 -22.05
CA THR A 52 19.31 42.15 -22.16
C THR A 52 18.56 41.20 -23.11
N THR A 53 19.27 40.52 -24.00
CA THR A 53 18.71 39.50 -24.92
C THR A 53 18.62 38.10 -24.32
N GLN A 54 19.20 37.87 -23.13
CA GLN A 54 19.36 36.55 -22.50
C GLN A 54 18.45 36.35 -21.29
N TYR A 55 17.64 37.33 -20.92
CA TYR A 55 16.69 37.20 -19.82
C TYR A 55 15.40 38.02 -20.08
N GLN A 56 14.32 37.63 -19.42
CA GLN A 56 13.03 38.32 -19.44
C GLN A 56 12.50 38.47 -18.02
N VAL A 57 12.05 39.66 -17.66
CA VAL A 57 11.43 39.93 -16.36
C VAL A 57 9.93 40.09 -16.56
N VAL A 58 9.15 39.23 -15.90
CA VAL A 58 7.69 39.26 -15.90
C VAL A 58 7.24 39.64 -14.49
N VAL A 59 6.47 40.72 -14.37
CA VAL A 59 5.91 41.17 -13.10
C VAL A 59 4.42 40.87 -13.11
N ASP A 60 3.97 40.07 -12.15
CA ASP A 60 2.54 39.79 -11.97
C ASP A 60 1.92 40.84 -11.05
N HIS A 61 1.17 41.76 -11.66
CA HIS A 61 0.50 42.86 -10.97
C HIS A 61 -0.82 42.46 -10.31
N LYS A 62 -1.28 41.20 -10.45
CA LYS A 62 -2.54 40.74 -9.87
C LYS A 62 -2.43 40.38 -8.38
N VAL A 63 -1.21 40.31 -7.84
CA VAL A 63 -0.91 39.92 -6.46
C VAL A 63 -0.20 41.08 -5.75
N VAL A 64 -0.54 41.35 -4.48
CA VAL A 64 0.10 42.39 -3.67
C VAL A 64 0.78 41.75 -2.45
N PRO A 65 2.11 41.91 -2.26
CA PRO A 65 3.04 42.62 -3.15
C PRO A 65 3.26 41.90 -4.51
N PRO A 66 3.63 42.65 -5.57
CA PRO A 66 3.77 42.11 -6.92
C PRO A 66 4.86 41.05 -6.97
N ASN A 67 4.53 39.89 -7.55
CA ASN A 67 5.48 38.82 -7.74
C ASN A 67 6.36 39.12 -8.97
N VAL A 68 7.67 39.13 -8.77
CA VAL A 68 8.65 39.32 -9.86
C VAL A 68 9.17 37.95 -10.28
N ALA A 69 9.11 37.66 -11.57
CA ALA A 69 9.64 36.44 -12.16
C ALA A 69 10.73 36.79 -13.18
N ILE A 70 11.96 36.36 -12.93
CA ILE A 70 13.08 36.51 -13.87
C ILE A 70 13.28 35.18 -14.58
N THR A 71 13.15 35.19 -15.91
CA THR A 71 13.38 34.01 -16.76
C THR A 71 14.67 34.21 -17.54
N ILE A 72 15.67 33.39 -17.28
CA ILE A 72 16.96 33.42 -17.98
C ILE A 72 16.93 32.36 -19.08
N ASP A 73 17.28 32.77 -20.30
CA ASP A 73 17.28 31.90 -21.49
C ASP A 73 18.72 31.57 -21.93
N PHE A 74 19.11 30.32 -21.71
CA PHE A 74 20.41 29.79 -22.17
C PHE A 74 20.33 29.14 -23.56
N LYS A 75 19.30 29.45 -24.37
CA LYS A 75 18.97 28.87 -25.68
C LYS A 75 18.52 27.41 -25.66
N VAL A 76 19.00 26.61 -24.69
CA VAL A 76 18.67 25.18 -24.54
C VAL A 76 17.81 24.89 -23.31
N THR A 77 17.82 25.79 -22.32
CA THR A 77 17.09 25.64 -21.05
C THR A 77 16.68 27.02 -20.56
N LYS A 78 15.44 27.14 -20.08
CA LYS A 78 14.91 28.35 -19.48
C LYS A 78 14.85 28.18 -17.97
N ILE A 79 15.51 29.05 -17.24
CA ILE A 79 15.51 29.01 -15.77
C ILE A 79 14.60 30.12 -15.27
N LYS A 80 13.62 29.76 -14.45
CA LYS A 80 12.69 30.70 -13.85
C LYS A 80 13.02 30.93 -12.38
N ILE A 81 13.25 32.19 -12.02
CA ILE A 81 13.51 32.64 -10.65
C ILE A 81 12.30 33.46 -10.20
N THR A 82 11.56 32.96 -9.23
CA THR A 82 10.31 33.58 -8.73
C THR A 82 10.29 33.79 -7.23
N GLU A 83 11.20 33.17 -6.49
CA GLU A 83 11.21 33.23 -5.03
C GLU A 83 11.93 34.48 -4.55
N ASN A 84 11.33 35.22 -3.61
CA ASN A 84 11.95 36.42 -3.04
C ASN A 84 13.35 36.17 -2.44
N ARG A 85 13.62 34.95 -1.95
CA ARG A 85 14.93 34.53 -1.43
C ARG A 85 15.98 34.29 -2.52
N ASP A 86 15.54 33.99 -3.74
CA ASP A 86 16.43 33.82 -4.88
C ASP A 86 16.63 35.16 -5.61
N LEU A 87 15.61 36.03 -5.59
CA LEU A 87 15.65 37.37 -6.18
C LEU A 87 16.67 38.29 -5.50
N ILE A 88 16.99 38.09 -4.22
CA ILE A 88 18.07 38.83 -3.53
C ILE A 88 19.48 38.47 -4.02
N MET A 89 19.63 37.38 -4.78
CA MET A 89 20.92 36.93 -5.35
C MET A 89 21.08 37.36 -6.82
N VAL A 90 20.30 38.36 -7.24
CA VAL A 90 20.23 38.90 -8.59
C VAL A 90 20.27 40.42 -8.53
N ASP A 91 21.06 41.05 -9.40
CA ASP A 91 21.20 42.50 -9.49
C ASP A 91 21.20 42.97 -10.95
N VAL A 92 20.84 44.24 -11.19
CA VAL A 92 20.87 44.86 -12.52
C VAL A 92 21.85 46.02 -12.51
N ASP A 93 22.93 45.89 -13.29
CA ASP A 93 23.95 46.93 -13.42
C ASP A 93 23.40 48.17 -14.17
N LYS A 94 24.11 49.29 -14.09
CA LYS A 94 23.78 50.58 -14.72
C LYS A 94 23.61 50.51 -16.24
N ASN A 95 24.19 49.48 -16.87
CA ASN A 95 24.09 49.21 -18.29
C ASN A 95 22.96 48.21 -18.62
N GLU A 96 22.00 48.01 -17.71
CA GLU A 96 20.85 47.11 -17.85
C GLU A 96 21.23 45.63 -18.06
N ASN A 97 22.41 45.23 -17.59
CA ASN A 97 22.82 43.82 -17.59
C ASN A 97 22.43 43.16 -16.27
N LEU A 98 22.00 41.89 -16.34
CA LEU A 98 21.58 41.11 -15.18
C LEU A 98 22.78 40.33 -14.64
N ASP A 99 23.18 40.62 -13.41
CA ASP A 99 24.23 39.90 -12.68
C ASP A 99 23.57 38.87 -11.74
N VAL A 100 23.84 37.57 -11.95
CA VAL A 100 23.23 36.46 -11.21
C VAL A 100 24.31 35.63 -10.52
N CYS A 101 24.13 35.32 -9.23
CA CYS A 101 25.03 34.45 -8.49
C CYS A 101 25.23 33.07 -9.13
N VAL A 102 26.49 32.63 -9.27
CA VAL A 102 26.86 31.30 -9.79
C VAL A 102 26.24 30.18 -8.95
N ALA A 103 26.24 30.32 -7.62
CA ALA A 103 25.67 29.30 -6.71
C ALA A 103 24.15 29.12 -6.89
N LEU A 104 23.42 30.21 -7.18
CA LEU A 104 21.99 30.14 -7.49
C LEU A 104 21.77 29.48 -8.86
N LEU A 105 22.58 29.86 -9.84
CA LEU A 105 22.49 29.33 -11.20
C LEU A 105 22.77 27.83 -11.24
N ASP A 106 23.83 27.37 -10.59
CA ASP A 106 24.17 25.94 -10.47
C ASP A 106 23.06 25.13 -9.76
N ARG A 107 22.43 25.72 -8.73
CA ARG A 107 21.34 25.08 -7.99
C ARG A 107 20.10 24.90 -8.87
N LYS A 108 19.70 25.94 -9.59
CA LYS A 108 18.53 25.89 -10.49
C LYS A 108 18.78 25.02 -11.73
N LEU A 109 20.00 25.03 -12.28
CA LEU A 109 20.40 24.14 -13.37
C LEU A 109 20.34 22.66 -12.95
N LYS A 110 20.87 22.31 -11.78
CA LYS A 110 20.74 20.94 -11.23
C LYS A 110 19.28 20.56 -10.98
N GLN A 111 18.47 21.48 -10.48
CA GLN A 111 17.04 21.25 -10.23
C GLN A 111 16.27 20.94 -11.53
N GLU A 112 16.48 21.70 -12.60
CA GLU A 112 15.86 21.43 -13.91
C GLU A 112 16.38 20.13 -14.55
N GLN A 113 17.68 19.85 -14.42
CA GLN A 113 18.30 18.64 -14.97
C GLN A 113 17.84 17.36 -14.23
N ASP A 114 17.64 17.43 -12.92
CA ASP A 114 17.07 16.34 -12.11
C ASP A 114 15.56 16.17 -12.35
N THR A 115 14.83 17.27 -12.57
CA THR A 115 13.38 17.24 -12.86
C THR A 115 13.11 16.61 -14.23
N GLY A 116 13.89 16.97 -15.26
CA GLY A 116 13.77 16.39 -16.60
C GLY A 116 14.13 14.90 -16.68
N ARG A 117 15.18 14.47 -15.97
CA ARG A 117 15.63 13.07 -15.97
C ARG A 117 14.72 12.15 -15.13
N ARG A 118 14.01 12.69 -14.13
CA ARG A 118 13.13 11.93 -13.22
C ARG A 118 11.67 11.84 -13.70
N ALA A 119 11.21 12.79 -14.52
CA ALA A 119 9.86 12.82 -15.06
C ALA A 119 9.64 11.83 -16.22
N ASP A 120 10.63 11.60 -17.09
CA ASP A 120 10.45 10.91 -18.38
C ASP A 120 10.53 9.36 -18.28
N HIS A 121 11.29 8.80 -17.34
CA HIS A 121 11.53 7.35 -17.29
C HIS A 121 10.61 6.59 -16.29
N CYS A 122 10.00 7.27 -15.31
CA CYS A 122 9.34 6.60 -14.19
C CYS A 122 7.80 6.54 -14.28
N LYS A 123 7.15 7.20 -15.24
CA LYS A 123 5.70 7.43 -15.18
C LYS A 123 4.83 6.42 -15.96
N ASP A 124 5.30 5.85 -17.08
CA ASP A 124 4.32 5.28 -18.05
C ASP A 124 4.30 3.75 -18.24
N THR A 125 5.41 3.00 -18.19
CA THR A 125 5.36 1.53 -18.45
C THR A 125 5.32 0.66 -17.20
N LEU A 126 6.19 0.90 -16.22
CA LEU A 126 6.29 0.03 -15.04
C LEU A 126 5.04 0.15 -14.13
N CYS A 127 4.54 1.36 -13.91
CA CYS A 127 3.34 1.59 -13.12
C CYS A 127 2.08 0.99 -13.76
N MET A 128 1.96 1.05 -15.09
CA MET A 128 0.86 0.37 -15.81
C MET A 128 0.96 -1.14 -15.67
N VAL A 129 2.16 -1.72 -15.82
CA VAL A 129 2.37 -3.16 -15.66
C VAL A 129 2.05 -3.61 -14.23
N GLU A 130 2.52 -2.88 -13.21
CA GLU A 130 2.21 -3.16 -11.81
C GLU A 130 0.69 -3.10 -11.55
N ASN A 131 -0.01 -2.10 -12.07
CA ASN A 131 -1.46 -1.96 -11.88
C ASN A 131 -2.25 -3.09 -12.56
N ILE A 132 -1.96 -3.40 -13.84
CA ILE A 132 -2.62 -4.49 -14.57
C ILE A 132 -2.36 -5.83 -13.89
N LEU A 133 -1.11 -6.07 -13.47
CA LEU A 133 -0.74 -7.30 -12.79
C LEU A 133 -1.46 -7.44 -11.45
N THR A 134 -1.51 -6.35 -10.66
CA THR A 134 -2.24 -6.31 -9.38
C THR A 134 -3.70 -6.66 -9.58
N LEU A 135 -4.34 -6.02 -10.56
CA LEU A 135 -5.75 -6.26 -10.88
C LEU A 135 -5.99 -7.72 -11.26
N LEU A 136 -5.21 -8.27 -12.19
CA LEU A 136 -5.36 -9.66 -12.64
C LEU A 136 -5.13 -10.65 -11.49
N CYS A 137 -4.05 -10.48 -10.72
CA CYS A 137 -3.74 -11.36 -9.61
C CYS A 137 -4.83 -11.31 -8.52
N PHE A 138 -5.30 -10.12 -8.13
CA PHE A 138 -6.36 -9.98 -7.14
C PHE A 138 -7.69 -10.57 -7.65
N LEU A 139 -8.06 -10.36 -8.92
CA LEU A 139 -9.26 -10.98 -9.51
C LEU A 139 -9.20 -12.50 -9.46
N ILE A 140 -8.09 -13.10 -9.90
CA ILE A 140 -7.89 -14.56 -9.86
C ILE A 140 -7.97 -15.06 -8.42
N SER A 141 -7.33 -14.37 -7.47
CA SER A 141 -7.39 -14.69 -6.05
C SER A 141 -8.80 -14.65 -5.49
N MET A 142 -9.55 -13.59 -5.76
CA MET A 142 -10.93 -13.43 -5.29
C MET A 142 -11.84 -14.55 -5.83
N VAL A 143 -11.72 -14.90 -7.11
CA VAL A 143 -12.47 -16.02 -7.71
C VAL A 143 -12.10 -17.35 -7.02
N CYS A 144 -10.81 -17.61 -6.80
CA CYS A 144 -10.35 -18.82 -6.11
C CYS A 144 -10.84 -18.90 -4.66
N LEU A 145 -10.87 -17.77 -3.94
CA LEU A 145 -11.40 -17.68 -2.58
C LEU A 145 -12.91 -17.92 -2.54
N LEU A 146 -13.65 -17.36 -3.49
CA LEU A 146 -15.09 -17.57 -3.61
C LEU A 146 -15.42 -19.04 -3.88
N LEU A 147 -14.71 -19.68 -4.82
CA LEU A 147 -14.86 -21.10 -5.09
C LEU A 147 -14.51 -21.95 -3.85
N THR A 148 -13.47 -21.57 -3.11
CA THR A 148 -13.11 -22.24 -1.85
C THR A 148 -14.27 -22.17 -0.86
N LEU A 149 -14.80 -20.98 -0.58
CA LEU A 149 -15.93 -20.79 0.32
C LEU A 149 -17.15 -21.60 -0.13
N LEU A 150 -17.46 -21.58 -1.43
CA LEU A 150 -18.56 -22.35 -2.01
C LEU A 150 -18.40 -23.85 -1.77
N THR A 151 -17.20 -24.41 -2.01
CA THR A 151 -16.91 -25.83 -1.75
C THR A 151 -17.16 -26.19 -0.28
N TYR A 152 -16.70 -25.37 0.66
CA TYR A 152 -16.93 -25.64 2.08
C TYR A 152 -18.41 -25.52 2.49
N CYS A 153 -19.18 -24.65 1.84
CA CYS A 153 -20.62 -24.55 2.03
C CYS A 153 -21.37 -25.76 1.46
N MET A 154 -21.00 -26.23 0.27
CA MET A 154 -21.62 -27.38 -0.40
C MET A 154 -21.34 -28.72 0.28
N PHE A 155 -20.14 -28.88 0.87
CA PHE A 155 -19.72 -30.14 1.48
C PHE A 155 -19.53 -30.01 2.98
N PRO A 156 -20.60 -30.24 3.78
CA PRO A 156 -20.53 -30.24 5.24
C PRO A 156 -19.41 -31.10 5.84
N VAL A 157 -19.03 -32.18 5.16
CA VAL A 157 -17.95 -33.10 5.56
C VAL A 157 -16.58 -32.42 5.64
N LEU A 158 -16.39 -31.28 4.96
CA LEU A 158 -15.15 -30.49 4.99
C LEU A 158 -15.11 -29.50 6.16
N ARG A 159 -16.25 -29.20 6.79
CA ARG A 159 -16.40 -28.24 7.92
C ARG A 159 -15.92 -28.82 9.25
N THR A 160 -14.71 -29.36 9.26
CA THR A 160 -13.97 -29.72 10.48
C THR A 160 -13.50 -28.45 11.21
N LYS A 161 -13.00 -28.55 12.45
CA LYS A 161 -12.45 -27.37 13.18
C LYS A 161 -11.43 -26.58 12.36
N ALA A 162 -10.51 -27.28 11.71
CA ALA A 162 -9.51 -26.67 10.83
C ALA A 162 -10.13 -26.12 9.54
N GLY A 163 -11.10 -26.84 8.96
CA GLY A 163 -11.85 -26.38 7.79
C GLY A 163 -12.63 -25.09 8.04
N VAL A 164 -13.30 -24.96 9.18
CA VAL A 164 -14.02 -23.73 9.56
C VAL A 164 -13.07 -22.55 9.77
N ASN A 165 -11.91 -22.77 10.39
CA ASN A 165 -10.89 -21.72 10.50
C ASN A 165 -10.39 -21.28 9.12
N ASN A 166 -10.17 -22.22 8.20
CA ASN A 166 -9.81 -21.88 6.81
C ASN A 166 -10.93 -21.11 6.11
N MET A 167 -12.21 -21.42 6.36
CA MET A 167 -13.32 -20.63 5.80
C MET A 167 -13.25 -19.17 6.26
N PHE A 168 -13.03 -18.93 7.55
CA PHE A 168 -12.90 -17.55 8.05
C PHE A 168 -11.64 -16.85 7.54
N LEU A 169 -10.51 -17.55 7.44
CA LEU A 169 -9.29 -17.02 6.82
C LEU A 169 -9.57 -16.61 5.36
N SER A 170 -10.17 -17.50 4.56
CA SER A 170 -10.55 -17.20 3.17
C SER A 170 -11.54 -16.05 3.06
N LEU A 171 -12.54 -15.99 3.94
CA LEU A 171 -13.52 -14.91 3.98
C LEU A 171 -12.88 -13.57 4.32
N SER A 172 -12.04 -13.53 5.34
CA SER A 172 -11.35 -12.30 5.75
C SER A 172 -10.43 -11.78 4.67
N LEU A 173 -9.70 -12.66 3.96
CA LEU A 173 -8.84 -12.28 2.84
C LEU A 173 -9.65 -11.79 1.63
N LEU A 174 -10.77 -12.45 1.30
CA LEU A 174 -11.66 -12.03 0.21
C LEU A 174 -12.19 -10.63 0.48
N LEU A 175 -12.72 -10.38 1.69
CA LEU A 175 -13.24 -9.08 2.07
C LEU A 175 -12.15 -8.01 2.06
N ALA A 176 -10.95 -8.31 2.55
CA ALA A 176 -9.81 -7.40 2.49
C ALA A 176 -9.43 -7.02 1.06
N GLN A 177 -9.33 -8.00 0.15
CA GLN A 177 -9.03 -7.78 -1.27
C GLN A 177 -10.13 -6.96 -1.97
N VAL A 178 -11.41 -7.27 -1.73
CA VAL A 178 -12.54 -6.51 -2.29
C VAL A 178 -12.52 -5.07 -1.76
N SER A 179 -12.34 -4.86 -0.46
CA SER A 179 -12.30 -3.51 0.12
C SER A 179 -11.14 -2.67 -0.43
N LEU A 180 -9.98 -3.30 -0.67
CA LEU A 180 -8.82 -2.63 -1.27
C LEU A 180 -9.07 -2.24 -2.72
N MET A 181 -9.75 -3.09 -3.49
CA MET A 181 -10.16 -2.75 -4.86
C MET A 181 -11.15 -1.59 -4.87
N ILE A 182 -12.19 -1.62 -4.03
CA ILE A 182 -13.14 -0.51 -3.90
C ILE A 182 -12.41 0.79 -3.51
N SER A 183 -11.46 0.71 -2.58
CA SER A 183 -10.61 1.84 -2.16
C SER A 183 -9.84 2.44 -3.33
N ALA A 184 -9.28 1.62 -4.22
CA ALA A 184 -8.48 2.07 -5.36
C ALA A 184 -9.31 2.77 -6.46
N TYR A 185 -10.63 2.54 -6.53
CA TYR A 185 -11.50 3.15 -7.54
C TYR A 185 -12.41 4.25 -6.97
N THR A 186 -12.28 4.60 -5.69
CA THR A 186 -13.08 5.65 -5.05
C THR A 186 -12.31 6.97 -5.04
N SER A 187 -12.98 8.08 -5.38
CA SER A 187 -12.38 9.42 -5.38
C SER A 187 -12.02 9.90 -3.96
N ALA A 188 -10.82 10.46 -3.83
CA ALA A 188 -10.32 11.10 -2.62
C ALA A 188 -11.19 12.30 -2.18
N LEU A 189 -11.03 12.76 -0.93
CA LEU A 189 -11.77 13.88 -0.33
C LEU A 189 -13.30 13.67 -0.23
N SER A 190 -13.76 12.42 -0.21
CA SER A 190 -15.18 12.09 -0.03
C SER A 190 -15.44 11.38 1.30
N ILE A 191 -16.62 11.58 1.89
CA ILE A 191 -17.06 10.81 3.09
C ILE A 191 -16.99 9.28 2.85
N PRO A 192 -17.47 8.73 1.70
CA PRO A 192 -17.34 7.29 1.46
C PRO A 192 -15.89 6.81 1.41
N CYS A 193 -14.95 7.61 0.90
CA CYS A 193 -13.52 7.31 0.88
C CYS A 193 -12.95 7.10 2.30
N LYS A 194 -13.35 7.94 3.27
CA LYS A 194 -12.96 7.78 4.68
C LYS A 194 -13.47 6.48 5.28
N LEU A 195 -14.74 6.15 5.03
CA LEU A 195 -15.37 4.91 5.52
C LEU A 195 -14.72 3.67 4.91
N ILE A 196 -14.45 3.70 3.60
CA ILE A 196 -13.78 2.61 2.89
C ILE A 196 -12.35 2.44 3.39
N GLY A 197 -11.61 3.51 3.68
CA GLY A 197 -10.27 3.44 4.25
C GLY A 197 -10.25 2.78 5.63
N ILE A 198 -11.16 3.19 6.51
CA ILE A 198 -11.32 2.56 7.85
C ILE A 198 -11.68 1.09 7.71
N MET A 199 -12.64 0.76 6.84
CA MET A 199 -13.08 -0.62 6.60
C MET A 199 -11.94 -1.48 6.03
N THR A 200 -11.18 -0.95 5.06
CA THR A 200 -10.04 -1.65 4.45
C THR A 200 -8.98 -1.95 5.51
N HIS A 201 -8.61 -0.95 6.31
CA HIS A 201 -7.64 -1.14 7.39
C HIS A 201 -8.09 -2.20 8.40
N PHE A 202 -9.35 -2.15 8.82
CA PHE A 202 -9.95 -3.13 9.72
C PHE A 202 -9.91 -4.56 9.14
N LEU A 203 -10.30 -4.73 7.87
CA LEU A 203 -10.36 -6.03 7.21
C LEU A 203 -8.97 -6.67 7.05
N TRP A 204 -7.94 -5.87 6.76
CA TRP A 204 -6.56 -6.34 6.70
C TRP A 204 -6.05 -6.82 8.06
N LEU A 205 -6.30 -6.07 9.13
CA LEU A 205 -5.98 -6.49 10.50
C LEU A 205 -6.75 -7.75 10.92
N TRP A 206 -8.00 -7.87 10.47
CA TRP A 206 -8.82 -9.03 10.75
C TRP A 206 -8.29 -10.27 10.06
N ASN A 207 -7.86 -10.13 8.80
CA ASN A 207 -7.14 -11.19 8.08
C ASN A 207 -5.84 -11.60 8.79
N PHE A 208 -5.05 -10.65 9.31
CA PHE A 208 -3.86 -10.98 10.10
C PHE A 208 -4.22 -11.76 11.38
N SER A 209 -5.31 -11.39 12.03
CA SER A 209 -5.81 -12.09 13.23
C SER A 209 -6.21 -13.53 12.92
N TRP A 210 -6.90 -13.77 11.79
CA TRP A 210 -7.23 -15.13 11.34
C TRP A 210 -6.02 -15.95 10.94
N ASN A 211 -5.02 -15.32 10.33
CA ASN A 211 -3.77 -15.98 10.01
C ASN A 211 -3.04 -16.48 11.28
N PHE A 212 -3.00 -15.64 12.33
CA PHE A 212 -2.51 -16.02 13.64
C PHE A 212 -3.33 -17.17 14.25
N ILE A 213 -4.66 -17.07 14.27
CA ILE A 213 -5.56 -18.10 14.84
C ILE A 213 -5.40 -19.44 14.11
N CYS A 214 -5.29 -19.43 12.78
CA CYS A 214 -5.05 -20.62 11.98
C CYS A 214 -3.73 -21.29 12.35
N SER A 215 -2.64 -20.52 12.42
CA SER A 215 -1.31 -21.02 12.81
C SER A 215 -1.29 -21.57 14.24
N PHE A 216 -1.94 -20.89 15.18
CA PHE A 216 -2.06 -21.34 16.56
C PHE A 216 -2.86 -22.64 16.70
N ASN A 217 -4.02 -22.72 16.04
CA ASN A 217 -4.86 -23.93 16.06
C ASN A 217 -4.11 -25.13 15.45
N MET A 218 -3.31 -24.88 14.41
CA MET A 218 -2.46 -25.88 13.79
C MET A 218 -1.44 -26.45 14.79
N VAL A 219 -0.69 -25.60 15.49
CA VAL A 219 0.25 -26.05 16.54
C VAL A 219 -0.46 -26.81 17.65
N ARG A 220 -1.63 -26.35 18.10
CA ARG A 220 -2.40 -27.07 19.13
C ARG A 220 -2.79 -28.47 18.68
N VAL A 221 -3.27 -28.64 17.46
CA VAL A 221 -3.64 -29.96 16.93
C VAL A 221 -2.44 -30.90 16.84
N PHE A 222 -1.23 -30.37 16.63
CA PHE A 222 0.00 -31.17 16.53
C PHE A 222 0.75 -31.37 17.85
N THR A 223 0.61 -30.46 18.81
CA THR A 223 1.34 -30.49 20.09
C THR A 223 0.51 -31.07 21.22
N ALA A 224 -0.82 -30.94 21.17
CA ALA A 224 -1.69 -31.64 22.10
C ALA A 224 -1.58 -33.14 21.81
N SER A 225 -0.98 -33.87 22.74
CA SER A 225 -0.95 -35.33 22.76
C SER A 225 -2.34 -35.88 22.45
N ARG A 226 -2.40 -37.06 21.81
CA ARG A 226 -3.61 -37.75 21.31
C ARG A 226 -4.74 -37.97 22.34
N GLY A 227 -4.63 -37.48 23.56
CA GLY A 227 -5.67 -37.42 24.57
C GLY A 227 -6.21 -36.01 24.74
N ILE A 228 -7.36 -35.72 24.12
CA ILE A 228 -8.55 -35.11 24.74
C ILE A 228 -9.58 -35.11 23.61
N ASN A 229 -10.34 -36.20 23.57
CA ASN A 229 -11.56 -36.34 22.80
C ASN A 229 -12.65 -35.44 23.42
N ASN A 230 -12.43 -34.13 23.47
CA ASN A 230 -13.49 -33.19 23.84
C ASN A 230 -14.16 -32.71 22.55
N GLN A 231 -14.94 -33.63 21.97
CA GLN A 231 -15.95 -33.34 20.96
C GLN A 231 -17.21 -32.69 21.55
N ARG A 232 -17.23 -32.28 22.82
CA ARG A 232 -18.33 -31.49 23.36
C ARG A 232 -18.07 -29.98 23.11
N ASN A 233 -19.00 -29.38 22.38
CA ASN A 233 -19.17 -27.95 22.09
C ASN A 233 -18.23 -27.34 21.04
N MET A 234 -18.23 -27.93 19.83
CA MET A 234 -17.59 -27.36 18.62
C MET A 234 -18.01 -25.91 18.35
N THR A 235 -19.29 -25.58 18.56
CA THR A 235 -19.88 -24.26 18.28
C THR A 235 -19.37 -23.19 19.23
N HIS A 236 -19.36 -23.46 20.54
CA HIS A 236 -18.96 -22.48 21.55
C HIS A 236 -17.44 -22.14 21.46
N GLY A 237 -16.62 -23.12 21.06
CA GLY A 237 -15.20 -22.91 20.80
C GLY A 237 -14.95 -21.97 19.61
N THR A 238 -15.61 -22.20 18.48
CA THR A 238 -15.45 -21.37 17.27
C THR A 238 -15.93 -19.93 17.49
N TRP A 239 -17.06 -19.73 18.16
CA TRP A 239 -17.57 -18.38 18.47
C TRP A 239 -16.60 -17.58 19.34
N LYS A 240 -15.95 -18.22 20.32
CA LYS A 240 -14.91 -17.56 21.12
C LYS A 240 -13.73 -17.09 20.27
N TRP A 241 -13.25 -17.92 19.35
CA TRP A 241 -12.15 -17.54 18.45
C TRP A 241 -12.55 -16.42 17.48
N LEU A 242 -13.77 -16.45 16.97
CA LEU A 242 -14.33 -15.38 16.14
C LEU A 242 -14.37 -14.06 16.92
N SER A 243 -14.89 -14.04 18.15
CA SER A 243 -14.88 -12.83 18.98
C SER A 243 -13.45 -12.35 19.28
N CYS A 244 -12.51 -13.26 19.57
CA CYS A 244 -11.11 -12.89 19.78
C CYS A 244 -10.44 -12.30 18.52
N SER A 245 -10.86 -12.72 17.32
CA SER A 245 -10.29 -12.22 16.06
C SER A 245 -10.54 -10.72 15.82
N PHE A 246 -11.55 -10.14 16.47
CA PHE A 246 -11.87 -8.72 16.35
C PHE A 246 -11.12 -7.81 17.32
N ILE A 247 -10.49 -8.37 18.36
CA ILE A 247 -9.83 -7.57 19.41
C ILE A 247 -8.72 -6.70 18.82
N LEU A 248 -7.82 -7.30 18.03
CA LEU A 248 -6.71 -6.58 17.42
C LEU A 248 -7.19 -5.52 16.42
N PRO A 249 -8.06 -5.83 15.43
CA PRO A 249 -8.60 -4.83 14.51
C PRO A 249 -9.28 -3.65 15.21
N VAL A 250 -10.17 -3.92 16.17
CA VAL A 250 -10.91 -2.87 16.89
C VAL A 250 -9.96 -2.01 17.69
N LEU A 251 -9.02 -2.60 18.41
CA LEU A 251 -8.06 -1.87 19.25
C LEU A 251 -7.17 -0.96 18.42
N VAL A 252 -6.61 -1.46 17.32
CA VAL A 252 -5.70 -0.67 16.47
C VAL A 252 -6.46 0.44 15.75
N VAL A 253 -7.60 0.12 15.10
CA VAL A 253 -8.37 1.13 14.35
C VAL A 253 -8.93 2.21 15.28
N SER A 254 -9.45 1.84 16.46
CA SER A 254 -9.92 2.81 17.45
C SER A 254 -8.78 3.69 17.96
N ALA A 255 -7.60 3.13 18.24
CA ALA A 255 -6.44 3.91 18.64
C ALA A 255 -6.04 4.95 17.56
N VAL A 256 -6.07 4.57 16.27
CA VAL A 256 -5.80 5.50 15.17
C VAL A 256 -6.82 6.64 15.14
N ILE A 257 -8.11 6.31 15.16
CA ILE A 257 -9.18 7.32 15.10
C ILE A 257 -9.07 8.27 16.30
N ILE A 258 -8.90 7.74 17.51
CA ILE A 258 -8.80 8.51 18.74
C ILE A 258 -7.58 9.43 18.71
N PHE A 259 -6.40 8.89 18.38
CA PHE A 259 -5.15 9.64 18.36
C PHE A 259 -5.18 10.80 17.36
N ASN A 260 -5.67 10.56 16.14
CA ASN A 260 -5.77 11.60 15.12
C ASN A 260 -6.86 12.62 15.47
N HIS A 261 -7.98 12.20 16.03
CA HIS A 261 -9.04 13.09 16.48
C HIS A 261 -8.56 14.07 17.56
N PHE A 262 -7.79 13.59 18.55
CA PHE A 262 -7.21 14.46 19.58
C PHE A 262 -6.11 15.39 19.06
N THR A 263 -5.23 14.87 18.19
CA THR A 263 -4.10 15.64 17.65
C THR A 263 -4.57 16.76 16.70
N SER A 264 -5.57 16.47 15.86
CA SER A 264 -6.08 17.41 14.86
C SER A 264 -7.29 18.23 15.36
N GLN A 265 -7.54 18.27 16.68
CA GLN A 265 -8.69 18.97 17.29
C GLN A 265 -10.04 18.66 16.62
N GLY A 266 -10.24 17.40 16.24
CA GLY A 266 -11.46 16.90 15.62
C GLY A 266 -11.61 17.15 14.12
N ARG A 267 -10.59 17.69 13.44
CA ARG A 267 -10.65 17.97 11.99
C ARG A 267 -10.34 16.76 11.11
N GLU A 268 -9.61 15.79 11.64
CA GLU A 268 -9.12 14.63 10.87
C GLU A 268 -9.29 13.33 11.64
N PHE A 269 -9.50 12.25 10.88
CA PHE A 269 -9.62 10.89 11.41
C PHE A 269 -8.39 10.03 11.12
N GLY A 270 -7.41 10.54 10.35
CA GLY A 270 -6.24 9.81 9.86
C GLY A 270 -6.52 8.91 8.65
N TYR A 271 -7.65 9.14 7.96
CA TYR A 271 -8.04 8.43 6.75
C TYR A 271 -8.69 9.37 5.72
N GLY A 272 -8.46 9.11 4.43
CA GLY A 272 -9.23 9.64 3.31
C GLY A 272 -8.92 11.08 2.89
N ASN A 273 -7.76 11.64 3.28
CA ASN A 273 -7.35 12.99 2.90
C ASN A 273 -6.73 13.04 1.49
N GLU A 274 -5.78 12.17 1.17
CA GLU A 274 -5.14 12.12 -0.16
C GLU A 274 -5.56 10.91 -0.99
N GLN A 275 -5.82 9.79 -0.31
CA GLN A 275 -6.22 8.51 -0.88
C GLN A 275 -7.22 7.84 0.07
N CYS A 276 -8.01 6.87 -0.42
CA CYS A 276 -9.02 6.17 0.40
C CYS A 276 -8.44 5.16 1.38
N TYR A 277 -7.38 5.55 2.07
CA TYR A 277 -6.62 4.75 3.00
C TYR A 277 -6.06 5.61 4.14
N LEU A 278 -5.06 5.11 4.88
CA LEU A 278 -4.38 5.88 5.93
C LEU A 278 -3.61 7.06 5.33
N ASP A 279 -3.72 8.23 5.96
CA ASP A 279 -3.20 9.49 5.43
C ASP A 279 -1.68 9.65 5.60
N SER A 280 -1.08 8.93 6.54
CA SER A 280 0.34 9.10 6.87
C SER A 280 1.12 7.80 6.71
N PRO A 281 2.30 7.86 6.07
CA PRO A 281 3.27 6.77 6.04
C PRO A 281 3.60 6.18 7.40
N LEU A 282 3.74 7.04 8.41
CA LEU A 282 4.03 6.64 9.78
C LEU A 282 2.89 5.79 10.37
N LEU A 283 1.64 6.16 10.06
CA LEU A 283 0.44 5.44 10.49
C LEU A 283 0.43 4.03 9.88
N ILE A 284 0.67 3.92 8.58
CA ILE A 284 0.77 2.62 7.89
C ILE A 284 1.87 1.75 8.52
N GLY A 285 3.04 2.31 8.78
CA GLY A 285 4.15 1.60 9.41
C GLY A 285 3.80 1.07 10.82
N LEU A 286 3.19 1.91 11.66
CA LEU A 286 2.85 1.55 13.03
C LEU A 286 1.62 0.65 13.16
N THR A 287 0.61 0.84 12.32
CA THR A 287 -0.70 0.23 12.51
C THR A 287 -0.96 -0.93 11.56
N VAL A 288 -0.17 -1.07 10.50
CA VAL A 288 -0.29 -2.17 9.53
C VAL A 288 0.98 -3.01 9.51
N ALA A 289 2.13 -2.38 9.22
CA ALA A 289 3.39 -3.10 9.05
C ALA A 289 3.89 -3.72 10.36
N THR A 290 3.77 -3.00 11.48
CA THR A 290 4.20 -3.50 12.79
C THR A 290 3.37 -4.70 13.28
N PRO A 291 2.01 -4.66 13.28
CA PRO A 291 1.21 -5.84 13.60
C PRO A 291 1.48 -7.01 12.64
N LEU A 292 1.64 -6.74 11.34
CA LEU A 292 1.99 -7.76 10.36
C LEU A 292 3.33 -8.43 10.70
N PHE A 293 4.36 -7.65 11.02
CA PHE A 293 5.68 -8.16 11.39
C PHE A 293 5.61 -9.07 12.62
N VAL A 294 4.97 -8.59 13.69
CA VAL A 294 4.82 -9.34 14.95
C VAL A 294 4.08 -10.66 14.71
N ILE A 295 2.95 -10.63 13.99
CA ILE A 295 2.17 -11.83 13.68
C ILE A 295 2.97 -12.81 12.83
N THR A 296 3.71 -12.30 11.84
CA THR A 296 4.56 -13.13 10.98
C THR A 296 5.65 -13.85 11.79
N LEU A 297 6.33 -13.16 12.69
CA LEU A 297 7.32 -13.76 13.59
C LEU A 297 6.71 -14.87 14.45
N ILE A 298 5.52 -14.63 15.01
CA ILE A 298 4.85 -15.63 15.83
C ILE A 298 4.44 -16.85 14.98
N ASN A 299 3.90 -16.61 13.78
CA ASN A 299 3.52 -17.67 12.86
C ASN A 299 4.72 -18.53 12.42
N VAL A 300 5.87 -17.91 12.14
CA VAL A 300 7.12 -18.63 11.85
C VAL A 300 7.56 -19.48 13.04
N SER A 301 7.50 -18.93 14.26
CA SER A 301 7.84 -19.65 15.49
C SER A 301 6.94 -20.88 15.70
N PHE A 302 5.63 -20.69 15.50
CA PHE A 302 4.64 -21.76 15.55
C PHE A 302 4.87 -22.83 14.50
N PHE A 303 5.19 -22.42 13.27
CA PHE A 303 5.54 -23.33 12.20
C PHE A 303 6.76 -24.18 12.54
N LEU A 304 7.84 -23.58 13.04
CA LEU A 304 9.06 -24.29 13.45
C LEU A 304 8.79 -25.31 14.57
N VAL A 305 7.99 -24.94 15.57
CA VAL A 305 7.58 -25.86 16.65
C VAL A 305 6.75 -27.02 16.09
N ALA A 306 5.78 -26.75 15.21
CA ALA A 306 4.99 -27.79 14.58
C ALA A 306 5.89 -28.76 13.81
N VAL A 307 6.76 -28.25 12.94
CA VAL A 307 7.71 -29.07 12.16
C VAL A 307 8.60 -29.93 13.08
N TYR A 308 9.20 -29.32 14.10
CA TYR A 308 10.06 -30.04 15.06
C TYR A 308 9.30 -31.19 15.74
N LYS A 309 8.10 -30.94 16.24
CA LYS A 309 7.27 -31.97 16.88
C LYS A 309 6.92 -33.08 15.91
N ILE A 310 6.61 -32.77 14.67
CA ILE A 310 6.27 -33.76 13.64
C ILE A 310 7.45 -34.66 13.30
N TYR A 311 8.64 -34.09 13.11
CA TYR A 311 9.86 -34.86 12.92
C TYR A 311 10.18 -35.74 14.14
N SER A 312 9.99 -35.20 15.35
CA SER A 312 10.22 -35.98 16.58
C SER A 312 9.25 -37.16 16.71
N VAL A 313 7.97 -36.98 16.36
CA VAL A 313 6.96 -38.04 16.42
C VAL A 313 7.20 -39.07 15.31
N ARG A 314 7.46 -38.64 14.07
CA ARG A 314 7.78 -39.56 12.96
C ARG A 314 9.03 -40.40 13.22
N ARG A 315 10.06 -39.80 13.83
CA ARG A 315 11.27 -40.51 14.25
C ARG A 315 10.99 -41.58 15.32
N LEU A 316 9.97 -41.38 16.16
CA LEU A 316 9.58 -42.33 17.21
C LEU A 316 8.54 -43.38 16.75
N GLN A 317 7.89 -43.18 15.60
CA GLN A 317 6.78 -44.02 15.11
C GLN A 317 7.13 -44.86 13.86
N SER A 318 8.40 -44.94 13.46
CA SER A 318 8.83 -45.53 12.18
C SER A 318 8.45 -46.99 11.94
N ASP A 319 7.97 -47.74 12.95
CA ASP A 319 7.91 -49.21 12.82
C ASP A 319 6.50 -49.84 12.90
N PHE A 320 5.40 -49.15 13.25
CA PHE A 320 4.18 -49.89 13.67
C PHE A 320 2.77 -49.44 13.25
N LEU A 321 2.53 -48.40 12.43
CA LEU A 321 1.14 -48.07 12.03
C LEU A 321 0.99 -47.49 10.59
N PRO A 322 0.05 -48.00 9.77
CA PRO A 322 -0.28 -47.41 8.47
C PRO A 322 -1.20 -46.18 8.68
N SER A 323 -0.68 -44.98 8.47
CA SER A 323 -1.34 -43.69 8.76
C SER A 323 -1.74 -42.90 7.50
N THR A 324 -2.56 -43.49 6.62
CA THR A 324 -2.77 -42.97 5.26
C THR A 324 -3.68 -41.73 5.12
N ALA A 325 -4.59 -41.44 6.07
CA ALA A 325 -5.54 -40.32 5.94
C ALA A 325 -5.16 -39.05 6.75
N GLN A 326 -4.60 -39.24 7.94
CA GLN A 326 -4.24 -38.14 8.85
C GLN A 326 -2.92 -37.48 8.44
N ASP A 327 -1.95 -38.25 7.94
CA ASP A 327 -0.67 -37.74 7.43
C ASP A 327 -0.80 -36.90 6.16
N PHE A 328 -1.79 -37.24 5.32
CA PHE A 328 -2.02 -36.53 4.07
C PHE A 328 -2.62 -35.14 4.31
N SER A 329 -3.60 -35.05 5.22
CA SER A 329 -4.16 -33.76 5.63
C SER A 329 -3.08 -32.90 6.30
N MET A 330 -2.29 -33.51 7.19
CA MET A 330 -1.17 -32.88 7.89
C MET A 330 -0.09 -32.30 6.94
N THR A 331 0.27 -33.03 5.89
CA THR A 331 1.25 -32.58 4.90
C THR A 331 0.77 -31.34 4.12
N ILE A 332 -0.53 -31.26 3.82
CA ILE A 332 -1.13 -30.11 3.13
C ILE A 332 -1.12 -28.87 4.04
N TYR A 333 -1.49 -29.01 5.31
CA TYR A 333 -1.49 -27.89 6.26
C TYR A 333 -0.09 -27.31 6.49
N ILE A 334 0.94 -28.17 6.60
CA ILE A 334 2.34 -27.73 6.73
C ILE A 334 2.77 -26.96 5.50
N LYS A 335 2.58 -27.53 4.30
CA LYS A 335 2.93 -26.87 3.04
C LYS A 335 2.24 -25.51 2.91
N LEU A 336 0.95 -25.44 3.23
CA LEU A 336 0.23 -24.17 3.15
C LEU A 336 0.72 -23.15 4.17
N SER A 337 0.98 -23.54 5.42
CA SER A 337 1.52 -22.65 6.45
C SER A 337 2.92 -22.14 6.09
N THR A 338 3.75 -22.96 5.44
CA THR A 338 5.05 -22.53 4.91
C THR A 338 4.85 -21.50 3.80
N VAL A 339 3.97 -21.80 2.85
CA VAL A 339 3.69 -20.93 1.69
C VAL A 339 3.15 -19.58 2.16
N THR A 340 2.17 -19.56 3.06
CA THR A 340 1.65 -18.30 3.61
C THR A 340 2.71 -17.58 4.46
N GLY A 341 3.48 -18.27 5.29
CA GLY A 341 4.57 -17.67 6.07
C GLY A 341 5.62 -17.00 5.20
N MET A 342 6.04 -17.65 4.10
CA MET A 342 6.98 -17.09 3.13
C MET A 342 6.43 -15.81 2.47
N PHE A 343 5.13 -15.76 2.15
CA PHE A 343 4.53 -14.55 1.56
C PHE A 343 4.64 -13.35 2.49
N TRP A 344 4.33 -13.54 3.78
CA TRP A 344 4.39 -12.45 4.74
C TRP A 344 5.82 -12.03 5.08
N ILE A 345 6.79 -12.94 5.07
CA ILE A 345 8.21 -12.59 5.20
C ILE A 345 8.63 -11.68 4.05
N VAL A 346 8.27 -12.03 2.81
CA VAL A 346 8.60 -11.19 1.64
C VAL A 346 7.86 -9.85 1.71
N ALA A 347 6.61 -9.84 2.17
CA ALA A 347 5.84 -8.60 2.36
C ALA A 347 6.48 -7.66 3.39
N VAL A 348 6.94 -8.22 4.50
CA VAL A 348 7.71 -7.50 5.53
C VAL A 348 9.02 -6.97 4.95
N LEU A 349 9.80 -7.81 4.25
CA LEU A 349 11.07 -7.39 3.64
C LEU A 349 10.87 -6.26 2.63
N ALA A 350 9.80 -6.31 1.83
CA ALA A 350 9.46 -5.25 0.90
C ALA A 350 9.15 -3.93 1.61
N GLU A 351 8.50 -3.98 2.77
CA GLU A 351 8.16 -2.79 3.55
C GLU A 351 9.40 -2.15 4.21
N PHE A 352 10.34 -2.96 4.70
CA PHE A 352 11.56 -2.47 5.37
C PHE A 352 12.69 -2.08 4.42
N SER A 353 12.77 -2.69 3.22
CA SER A 353 13.91 -2.50 2.32
C SER A 353 13.75 -1.33 1.33
N ASP A 354 12.55 -0.73 1.24
CA ASP A 354 12.16 0.29 0.24
C ASP A 354 12.60 -0.06 -1.20
N ASN A 355 12.76 -1.36 -1.48
CA ASN A 355 13.28 -1.85 -2.76
C ASN A 355 12.11 -2.26 -3.66
N LYS A 356 12.05 -1.66 -4.84
CA LYS A 356 11.00 -1.92 -5.85
C LYS A 356 10.88 -3.40 -6.24
N ILE A 357 11.99 -4.14 -6.25
CA ILE A 357 11.98 -5.57 -6.61
C ILE A 357 11.24 -6.38 -5.54
N PHE A 358 11.55 -6.14 -4.25
CA PHE A 358 10.84 -6.82 -3.16
C PHE A 358 9.37 -6.42 -3.12
N GLY A 359 9.05 -5.15 -3.39
CA GLY A 359 7.67 -4.67 -3.57
C GLY A 359 6.92 -5.44 -4.66
N PHE A 360 7.51 -5.57 -5.84
CA PHE A 360 6.92 -6.32 -6.96
C PHE A 360 6.70 -7.80 -6.63
N ILE A 361 7.69 -8.46 -6.01
CA ILE A 361 7.55 -9.86 -5.60
C ILE A 361 6.46 -10.00 -4.54
N ALA A 362 6.43 -9.13 -3.53
CA ALA A 362 5.42 -9.15 -2.48
C ALA A 362 4.00 -8.95 -3.06
N LEU A 363 3.86 -8.06 -4.04
CA LEU A 363 2.60 -7.83 -4.75
C LEU A 363 2.10 -9.10 -5.44
N VAL A 364 2.95 -9.76 -6.22
CA VAL A 364 2.63 -11.00 -6.92
C VAL A 364 2.28 -12.12 -5.94
N LEU A 365 3.06 -12.28 -4.87
CA LEU A 365 2.82 -13.31 -3.85
C LEU A 365 1.51 -13.08 -3.08
N ASN A 366 1.21 -11.83 -2.70
CA ASN A 366 -0.07 -11.47 -2.07
C ASN A 366 -1.24 -11.72 -3.04
N GLY A 367 -1.07 -11.37 -4.31
CA GLY A 367 -2.04 -11.63 -5.36
C GLY A 367 -2.28 -13.12 -5.62
N PHE A 368 -1.32 -14.02 -5.34
CA PHE A 368 -1.51 -15.47 -5.47
C PHE A 368 -1.93 -16.18 -4.18
N GLN A 369 -2.16 -15.44 -3.10
CA GLN A 369 -2.51 -16.03 -1.81
C GLN A 369 -3.82 -16.82 -1.87
N GLY A 370 -4.87 -16.26 -2.50
CA GLY A 370 -6.16 -16.94 -2.65
C GLY A 370 -6.08 -18.20 -3.53
N LEU A 371 -5.30 -18.14 -4.62
CA LEU A 371 -5.04 -19.30 -5.48
C LEU A 371 -4.33 -20.43 -4.70
N SER A 372 -3.34 -20.09 -3.88
CA SER A 372 -2.59 -21.06 -3.07
C SER A 372 -3.51 -21.79 -2.07
N ILE A 373 -4.45 -21.07 -1.44
CA ILE A 373 -5.45 -21.64 -0.54
C ILE A 373 -6.40 -22.59 -1.29
N PHE A 374 -6.88 -22.18 -2.47
CA PHE A 374 -7.75 -23.00 -3.31
C PHE A 374 -7.06 -24.31 -3.76
N LEU A 375 -5.83 -24.21 -4.27
CA LEU A 375 -5.06 -25.38 -4.69
C LEU A 375 -4.80 -26.34 -3.52
N ALA A 376 -4.53 -25.82 -2.32
CA ALA A 376 -4.25 -26.65 -1.16
C ALA A 376 -5.49 -27.37 -0.62
N PHE A 377 -6.65 -26.70 -0.53
CA PHE A 377 -7.82 -27.24 0.16
C PHE A 377 -8.93 -27.77 -0.76
N VAL A 378 -9.04 -27.24 -1.99
CA VAL A 378 -10.09 -27.62 -2.93
C VAL A 378 -9.58 -28.57 -4.00
N CYS A 379 -8.40 -28.32 -4.58
CA CYS A 379 -7.81 -29.17 -5.62
C CYS A 379 -7.18 -30.47 -5.10
N ASN A 380 -7.62 -30.93 -3.93
CA ASN A 380 -7.14 -32.18 -3.35
C ASN A 380 -7.95 -33.38 -3.86
N LYS A 381 -7.30 -34.53 -4.11
CA LYS A 381 -7.92 -35.81 -4.47
C LYS A 381 -9.20 -36.08 -3.68
N ARG A 382 -9.18 -35.86 -2.35
CA ARG A 382 -10.34 -36.05 -1.48
C ARG A 382 -11.56 -35.23 -1.91
N VAL A 383 -11.36 -33.95 -2.22
CA VAL A 383 -12.45 -33.04 -2.61
C VAL A 383 -12.88 -33.29 -4.06
N VAL A 384 -11.93 -33.57 -4.96
CA VAL A 384 -12.24 -33.98 -6.34
C VAL A 384 -13.11 -35.24 -6.36
N THR A 385 -12.85 -36.22 -5.48
CA THR A 385 -13.71 -37.41 -5.33
C THR A 385 -15.10 -37.07 -4.79
N LEU A 386 -15.22 -36.07 -3.90
CA LEU A 386 -16.53 -35.61 -3.43
C LEU A 386 -17.34 -34.99 -4.59
N TYR A 387 -16.73 -34.12 -5.39
CA TYR A 387 -17.37 -33.57 -6.59
C TYR A 387 -17.75 -34.65 -7.60
N SER A 388 -16.87 -35.63 -7.88
CA SER A 388 -17.21 -36.72 -8.81
C SER A 388 -18.33 -37.63 -8.27
N SER A 389 -18.42 -37.79 -6.94
CA SER A 389 -19.54 -38.52 -6.32
C SER A 389 -20.85 -37.75 -6.39
N LEU A 390 -20.82 -36.43 -6.21
CA LEU A 390 -21.99 -35.56 -6.35
C LEU A 390 -22.48 -35.56 -7.80
N TRP A 391 -21.56 -35.41 -8.76
CA TRP A 391 -21.88 -35.45 -10.19
C TRP A 391 -22.56 -36.76 -10.59
N ARG A 392 -22.04 -37.90 -10.14
CA ARG A 392 -22.67 -39.21 -10.38
C ARG A 392 -24.07 -39.33 -9.77
N ARG A 393 -24.32 -38.71 -8.62
CA ARG A 393 -25.66 -38.69 -7.98
C ARG A 393 -26.65 -37.78 -8.70
N LEU A 394 -26.19 -36.76 -9.41
CA LEU A 394 -27.06 -35.89 -10.22
C LEU A 394 -27.41 -36.51 -11.57
N GLN A 395 -26.63 -37.48 -12.04
CA GLN A 395 -26.86 -38.22 -13.28
C GLN A 395 -27.73 -39.47 -13.09
N ALA A 396 -27.91 -39.94 -11.86
CA ALA A 396 -28.77 -41.07 -11.49
C ALA A 396 -30.11 -40.54 -10.98
#